data_AF-A0A974AMH9-F1
#
_entry.id   AF-A0A974AMH9-F1
#
_cell.length_a   1.000
_cell.length_b   1.000
_cell.length_c   1.000
_cell.angle_alpha   90.00
_cell.angle_beta   90.00
_cell.angle_gamma   90.00
#
_symmetry.space_group_name_H-M   'P 1'
#
loop_
_entity.id
_entity.type
_entity.pdbx_description
1 polymer ?
#
loop_
_entity_poly.entity_id
_entity_poly.type
_entity_poly.pdbx_seq_one_letter_code
_entity_poly.pdbx_strand_id
1 'polypeptide(L)' 'MKVAAIQMVSTAVVQDNLQQARTLLQQAADQGAELAVLPEYF' A
#
# COMPACT_ATOMS: atom_id res chain seq x y z
N MET A 1 2.69 7.60 -17.00
CA MET A 1 2.04 7.56 -15.69
C MET A 1 1.56 6.15 -15.39
N LYS A 2 2.34 5.38 -14.61
CA LYS A 2 1.93 4.05 -14.12
C LYS A 2 1.27 4.20 -12.75
N VAL A 3 0.15 3.52 -12.53
CA VAL A 3 -0.63 3.58 -11.28
C VAL A 3 -0.73 2.18 -10.67
N ALA A 4 -0.69 2.09 -9.34
CA ALA A 4 -0.92 0.86 -8.58
C ALA A 4 -2.15 0.99 -7.68
N ALA A 5 -3.09 0.04 -7.82
CA ALA A 5 -4.14 -0.16 -6.84
C ALA A 5 -3.67 -1.23 -5.85
N ILE A 6 -3.47 -0.84 -4.59
CA ILE A 6 -2.96 -1.74 -3.55
C ILE A 6 -4.14 -2.39 -2.84
N GLN A 7 -4.07 -3.71 -2.66
CA GLN A 7 -5.00 -4.46 -1.82
C GLN A 7 -4.28 -4.95 -0.57
N MET A 8 -4.91 -4.78 0.59
CA MET A 8 -4.42 -5.28 1.88
C MET A 8 -5.59 -5.58 2.81
N VAL A 9 -5.29 -6.25 3.92
CA VAL A 9 -6.27 -6.61 4.97
C VAL A 9 -5.87 -5.89 6.24
N SER A 10 -6.67 -4.91 6.64
CA SER A 10 -6.44 -4.15 7.87
C SER A 10 -6.78 -4.95 9.12
N THR A 11 -6.02 -4.71 10.17
CA THR A 11 -6.24 -5.23 11.52
C THR A 11 -6.61 -4.11 12.48
N ALA A 12 -6.94 -4.46 13.73
CA ALA A 12 -7.13 -3.48 14.80
C ALA A 12 -5.83 -2.82 15.28
N VAL A 13 -4.66 -3.32 14.85
CA VAL A 13 -3.35 -2.82 15.24
C VAL A 13 -2.81 -1.89 14.15
N VAL A 14 -2.91 -0.57 14.40
CA VAL A 14 -2.53 0.48 13.43
C VAL A 14 -1.10 0.29 12.90
N GLN A 15 -0.16 -0.09 13.77
CA GLN A 15 1.25 -0.23 13.38
C GLN A 15 1.48 -1.37 12.38
N ASP A 16 0.76 -2.49 12.54
CA ASP A 16 0.88 -3.62 11.63
C ASP A 16 0.38 -3.24 10.23
N ASN A 17 -0.72 -2.49 10.17
CA ASN A 17 -1.27 -2.05 8.90
C ASN A 17 -0.34 -1.04 8.22
N LEU A 18 0.20 -0.06 8.95
CA LEU A 18 1.15 0.91 8.39
C LEU A 18 2.42 0.23 7.85
N GLN A 19 2.93 -0.79 8.56
CA GLN A 19 4.09 -1.56 8.11
C GLN A 19 3.79 -2.35 6.83
N GLN A 20 2.61 -2.96 6.74
CA GLN A 20 2.16 -3.65 5.54
C GLN A 20 1.97 -2.68 4.36
N ALA A 21 1.28 -1.55 4.58
CA ALA A 21 1.09 -0.50 3.58
C ALA A 21 2.43 0.01 3.03
N ARG A 22 3.41 0.27 3.90
CA ARG A 22 4.77 0.67 3.50
C ARG A 22 5.43 -0.37 2.57
N THR A 23 5.32 -1.65 2.92
CA THR A 23 5.92 -2.73 2.13
C THR A 23 5.29 -2.82 0.74
N LEU A 24 3.97 -2.71 0.65
CA LEU A 24 3.23 -2.75 -0.61
C LEU A 24 3.48 -1.51 -1.48
N LEU A 25 3.59 -0.32 -0.86
CA LEU A 25 3.97 0.91 -1.54
C LEU A 25 5.38 0.82 -2.13
N GLN A 26 6.34 0.26 -1.39
CA GLN A 26 7.69 0.06 -1.91
C GLN A 26 7.68 -0.88 -3.12
N GLN A 27 6.95 -2.00 -3.05
CA GLN A 27 6.81 -2.91 -4.19
C GLN A 27 6.18 -2.23 -5.41
N ALA A 28 5.19 -1.36 -5.21
CA ALA A 28 4.59 -0.57 -6.30
C ALA A 28 5.61 0.40 -6.90
N ALA A 29 6.40 1.09 -6.07
CA ALA A 29 7.45 2.00 -6.51
C ALA A 29 8.56 1.26 -7.28
N ASP A 30 8.99 0.09 -6.81
CA ASP A 30 9.99 -0.75 -7.48
C ASP A 30 9.51 -1.23 -8.86
N GLN A 31 8.20 -1.39 -9.02
CA GLN A 31 7.56 -1.68 -10.30
C GLN A 31 7.35 -0.42 -11.17
N GLY A 32 7.77 0.75 -10.72
CA GLY A 32 7.68 2.02 -11.43
C GLY A 32 6.31 2.71 -11.35
N ALA A 33 5.49 2.41 -10.33
CA ALA A 33 4.27 3.17 -10.11
C ALA A 33 4.59 4.60 -9.63
N GLU A 34 3.97 5.58 -10.28
CA GLU A 34 4.10 7.02 -9.96
C GLU A 34 2.97 7.48 -9.04
N LEU A 35 1.88 6.72 -8.98
CA LEU A 35 0.75 6.92 -8.06
C LEU A 35 0.31 5.56 -7.52
N ALA A 36 0.12 5.46 -6.20
CA ALA A 36 -0.44 4.28 -5.56
C ALA A 36 -1.62 4.68 -4.68
N VAL A 37 -2.69 3.88 -4.73
CA VAL A 37 -3.88 4.08 -3.89
C VAL A 37 -4.03 2.90 -2.94
N LEU A 38 -4.30 3.20 -1.68
CA LEU A 38 -4.55 2.23 -0.62
C LEU A 38 -6.07 2.05 -0.43
N PRO A 39 -6.53 0.91 0.12
CA PRO A 39 -7.95 0.73 0.43
C PRO A 39 -8.39 1.67 1.57
N GLU A 40 -9.69 1.85 1.72
CA GLU A 40 -10.26 2.57 2.87
C GLU A 40 -9.92 1.84 4.18
N TYR A 41 -9.66 2.59 5.26
CA TYR A 41 -9.25 2.07 6.57
C TYR A 41 -8.00 1.17 6.56
N PHE A 42 -7.06 1.42 5.64
CA PHE A 42 -5.75 0.77 5.63
C PHE A 42 -4.94 1.01 6.92
#